data_AF-A0A8D0HFP8-F1
#
_entry.id   AF-A0A8D0HFP8-F1
#
_cell.length_a   1.000
_cell.length_b   1.000
_cell.length_c   1.000
_cell.angle_alpha   90.00
_cell.angle_beta   90.00
_cell.angle_gamma   90.00
#
_symmetry.space_group_name_H-M   'P 1'
#
loop_
_entity.id
_entity.type
_entity.pdbx_description
1 polymer ?
#
loop_
_entity_poly.entity_id
_entity_poly.type
_entity_poly.pdbx_seq_one_letter_code
_entity_poly.pdbx_strand_id
1 'polypeptide(L)'
;MPGGSVIPFNIIESSLSSLKSCQSYINVGMDLATNVALDLVESSSKRVTEMIRSCRYFSFQIKQDKPETIPDLKVLVKEKLVALESRNSESELLRNEKFVHFKEQLQKMKTQFGLQSVPDENEALEQLDEDIAVTQSQVNFICPITQADMKKPVRNKTCGHTYEEEAILKLIQHKEKRQKKACCPKVGCNNLDVKRSDLVPDEALKRAIESQNK
;
A
#
# COMPACT_ATOMS: atom_id res chain seq x y z
N MET A 1 -7.10 -85.62 -65.76
CA MET A 1 -8.20 -84.69 -66.04
C MET A 1 -8.51 -83.95 -64.74
N PRO A 2 -8.31 -82.63 -64.66
CA PRO A 2 -8.51 -81.89 -63.42
C PRO A 2 -10.01 -81.69 -63.17
N GLY A 3 -10.49 -82.14 -62.02
CA GLY A 3 -11.86 -81.91 -61.57
C GLY A 3 -12.03 -80.45 -61.15
N GLY A 4 -12.67 -79.65 -62.00
CA GLY A 4 -13.09 -78.30 -61.64
C GLY A 4 -14.22 -78.39 -60.60
N SER A 5 -13.97 -77.89 -59.39
CA SER A 5 -15.01 -77.72 -58.37
C SER A 5 -16.04 -76.70 -58.84
N VAL A 6 -17.25 -77.14 -59.16
CA VAL A 6 -18.37 -76.26 -59.52
C VAL A 6 -19.06 -75.80 -58.24
N ILE A 7 -19.04 -74.49 -57.98
CA ILE A 7 -19.74 -73.90 -56.82
C ILE A 7 -21.23 -73.83 -57.14
N PRO A 8 -22.12 -74.38 -56.28
CA PRO A 8 -23.55 -74.32 -56.52
C PRO A 8 -24.11 -72.91 -56.31
N PHE A 9 -25.01 -72.48 -57.19
CA PHE A 9 -25.58 -71.13 -57.21
C PHE A 9 -26.31 -70.72 -55.92
N ASN A 10 -26.86 -71.69 -55.18
CA ASN A 10 -27.55 -71.44 -53.91
C ASN A 10 -26.61 -70.86 -52.82
N ILE A 11 -25.33 -71.24 -52.81
CA ILE A 11 -24.32 -70.71 -51.87
C ILE A 11 -24.02 -69.25 -52.20
N ILE A 12 -23.99 -68.91 -53.49
CA ILE A 12 -23.77 -67.53 -53.97
C ILE A 12 -24.96 -66.65 -53.56
N GLU A 13 -26.19 -67.12 -53.75
CA GLU A 13 -27.40 -66.39 -53.34
C GLU A 13 -27.48 -66.19 -51.82
N SER A 14 -27.16 -67.22 -51.04
CA SER A 14 -27.12 -67.14 -49.57
C SER A 14 -26.09 -66.11 -49.10
N SER A 15 -24.88 -66.16 -49.68
CA SER A 15 -23.80 -65.21 -49.37
C SER A 15 -24.17 -63.78 -49.74
N LEU A 16 -24.83 -63.59 -50.89
CA LEU A 16 -25.33 -62.30 -51.35
C LEU A 16 -26.44 -61.76 -50.44
N SER A 17 -27.31 -62.63 -49.93
CA SER A 17 -28.34 -62.25 -48.96
C SER A 17 -27.74 -61.84 -47.62
N SER A 18 -26.74 -62.57 -47.11
CA SER A 18 -25.98 -62.18 -45.92
C SER A 18 -25.26 -60.85 -46.10
N LEU A 19 -24.64 -60.60 -47.25
CA LEU A 19 -24.00 -59.32 -47.55
C LEU A 19 -25.01 -58.16 -47.58
N LYS A 20 -26.20 -58.36 -48.14
CA LYS A 20 -27.29 -57.36 -48.09
C LYS A 20 -27.73 -57.06 -46.66
N SER A 21 -27.82 -58.08 -45.81
CA SER A 21 -28.10 -57.91 -44.38
C SER A 21 -26.95 -57.18 -43.66
N CYS A 22 -25.69 -57.50 -43.95
CA CYS A 22 -24.55 -56.75 -43.41
C CYS A 22 -24.60 -55.28 -43.82
N GLN A 23 -24.95 -54.97 -45.08
CA GLN A 23 -25.09 -53.61 -45.55
C GLN A 23 -26.17 -52.84 -44.79
N SER A 24 -27.31 -53.47 -44.48
CA SER A 24 -28.36 -52.81 -43.70
C SER A 24 -27.92 -52.51 -42.26
N TYR A 25 -27.20 -53.42 -41.61
CA TYR A 25 -26.63 -53.17 -40.28
C TYR A 25 -25.58 -52.06 -40.29
N ILE A 26 -24.74 -51.98 -41.32
CA ILE A 26 -23.76 -50.90 -41.49
C ILE A 26 -24.48 -49.56 -41.64
N ASN A 27 -25.52 -49.49 -42.46
CA ASN A 27 -26.29 -48.27 -42.65
C ASN A 27 -26.90 -47.80 -41.32
N VAL A 28 -27.54 -48.70 -40.56
CA VAL A 28 -28.10 -48.38 -39.24
C VAL A 28 -27.01 -47.91 -38.26
N GLY A 29 -25.85 -48.57 -38.27
CA GLY A 29 -24.71 -48.18 -37.43
C GLY A 29 -24.17 -46.79 -37.78
N MET A 30 -24.09 -46.46 -39.08
CA MET A 30 -23.68 -45.13 -39.54
C MET A 30 -24.70 -44.04 -39.16
N ASP A 31 -26.00 -44.32 -39.30
CA ASP A 31 -27.05 -43.38 -38.91
C ASP A 31 -26.98 -43.09 -37.40
N LEU A 32 -26.79 -44.12 -36.58
CA LEU A 32 -26.65 -43.95 -35.13
C LEU A 32 -25.39 -43.15 -34.76
N ALA A 33 -24.24 -43.47 -35.37
CA ALA A 33 -23.01 -42.74 -35.13
C ALA A 33 -23.13 -41.26 -35.55
N THR A 34 -23.82 -40.99 -36.65
CA THR A 34 -24.08 -39.63 -37.15
C THR A 34 -24.97 -38.85 -36.17
N ASN A 35 -26.06 -39.46 -35.69
CA ASN A 35 -26.94 -38.82 -34.71
C ASN A 35 -26.22 -38.49 -33.41
N VAL A 36 -25.42 -39.43 -32.88
CA VAL A 36 -24.60 -39.18 -31.67
C VAL A 36 -23.60 -38.05 -31.89
N ALA A 37 -22.95 -38.00 -33.06
CA ALA A 37 -22.02 -36.92 -33.39
C ALA A 37 -22.74 -35.56 -33.45
N LEU A 38 -23.94 -35.49 -34.04
CA LEU A 38 -24.76 -34.28 -34.08
C LEU A 38 -25.17 -33.83 -32.68
N ASP A 39 -25.62 -34.73 -31.82
CA ASP A 39 -26.02 -34.42 -30.44
C ASP A 39 -24.84 -33.87 -29.59
N LEU A 40 -23.63 -34.41 -29.78
CA LEU A 40 -22.42 -33.93 -29.10
C LEU A 40 -22.03 -32.52 -29.56
N VAL A 41 -22.17 -32.22 -30.86
CA VAL A 41 -21.91 -30.88 -31.40
C VAL A 41 -22.98 -29.88 -30.94
N GLU A 42 -24.26 -30.26 -30.94
CA GLU A 42 -25.33 -29.39 -30.45
C GLU A 42 -25.24 -29.11 -28.96
N SER A 43 -24.94 -30.12 -28.14
CA SER A 43 -24.85 -29.95 -26.67
C SER A 43 -23.67 -29.05 -26.26
N SER A 44 -22.51 -29.20 -26.92
CA SER A 44 -21.36 -28.31 -26.72
C SER A 44 -21.66 -26.88 -27.16
N SER A 45 -22.33 -26.70 -28.30
CA SER A 45 -22.77 -25.39 -28.80
C SER A 45 -23.77 -24.72 -27.86
N LYS A 46 -24.81 -25.44 -27.41
CA LYS A 46 -25.86 -24.91 -26.50
C LYS A 46 -25.27 -24.36 -25.19
N ARG A 47 -24.33 -25.07 -24.58
CA ARG A 47 -23.67 -24.63 -23.33
C ARG A 47 -22.84 -23.35 -23.53
N VAL A 48 -22.10 -23.28 -24.64
CA VAL A 48 -21.32 -22.09 -25.00
C VAL A 48 -22.25 -20.90 -25.29
N THR A 49 -23.36 -21.12 -26.00
CA THR A 49 -24.33 -20.05 -26.29
C THR A 49 -25.01 -19.51 -25.04
N GLU A 50 -25.37 -20.35 -24.06
CA GLU A 50 -26.01 -19.89 -22.82
C GLU A 50 -25.02 -19.11 -21.93
N MET A 51 -23.75 -19.51 -21.91
CA MET A 51 -22.68 -18.77 -21.24
C MET A 51 -22.50 -17.38 -21.87
N ILE A 52 -22.42 -17.29 -23.20
CA ILE A 52 -22.32 -16.02 -23.93
C ILE A 52 -23.54 -15.13 -23.64
N ARG A 53 -24.75 -15.71 -23.61
CA ARG A 53 -25.99 -15.00 -23.29
C ARG A 53 -25.96 -14.42 -21.88
N SER A 54 -25.48 -15.19 -20.91
CA SER A 54 -25.35 -14.77 -19.51
C SER A 54 -24.31 -13.65 -19.34
N CYS A 55 -23.15 -13.75 -20.00
CA CYS A 55 -22.15 -12.68 -19.99
C CYS A 55 -22.66 -11.38 -20.63
N ARG A 56 -23.44 -11.47 -21.71
CA ARG A 56 -24.07 -10.30 -22.35
C ARG A 56 -25.11 -9.66 -21.43
N TYR A 57 -25.94 -10.47 -20.76
CA TYR A 57 -26.92 -9.98 -19.80
C TYR A 57 -26.24 -9.24 -18.63
N PHE A 58 -25.19 -9.82 -18.05
CA PHE A 58 -24.43 -9.19 -16.97
C PHE A 58 -23.74 -7.89 -17.42
N SER A 59 -23.14 -7.88 -18.61
CA SER A 59 -22.55 -6.67 -19.19
C SER A 59 -23.59 -5.57 -19.42
N PHE A 60 -24.82 -5.94 -19.76
CA PHE A 60 -25.93 -5.01 -19.93
C PHE A 60 -26.43 -4.46 -18.59
N GLN A 61 -26.50 -5.30 -17.56
CA GLN A 61 -26.80 -4.88 -16.18
C GLN A 61 -25.76 -3.87 -15.69
N ILE A 62 -24.46 -4.16 -15.85
CA ILE A 62 -23.36 -3.23 -15.48
C ILE A 62 -23.44 -1.90 -16.24
N LYS A 63 -23.91 -1.90 -17.49
CA LYS A 63 -24.07 -0.66 -18.28
C LYS A 63 -25.32 0.14 -17.90
N GLN A 64 -26.35 -0.52 -17.40
CA GLN A 64 -27.58 0.13 -16.94
C GLN A 64 -27.49 0.65 -15.52
N ASP A 65 -26.74 -0.03 -14.65
CA ASP A 65 -26.27 0.55 -13.41
C ASP A 65 -25.40 1.74 -13.81
N LYS A 66 -25.99 2.95 -13.69
CA LYS A 66 -25.22 4.19 -13.81
C LYS A 66 -23.97 3.98 -12.95
N PRO A 67 -22.75 4.20 -13.47
CA PRO A 67 -21.61 4.27 -12.58
C PRO A 67 -22.02 5.31 -11.54
N GLU A 68 -22.14 4.90 -10.27
CA GLU A 68 -22.33 5.85 -9.19
C GLU A 68 -21.30 6.94 -9.47
N THR A 69 -21.77 8.16 -9.78
CA THR A 69 -20.88 9.27 -10.06
C THR A 69 -20.20 9.53 -8.74
N ILE A 70 -19.05 8.86 -8.54
CA ILE A 70 -18.23 9.02 -7.35
C ILE A 70 -17.93 10.52 -7.32
N PRO A 71 -18.48 11.26 -6.35
CA PRO A 71 -18.31 12.69 -6.33
C PRO A 71 -16.82 12.96 -6.18
N ASP A 72 -16.33 13.96 -6.93
CA ASP A 72 -14.92 14.33 -6.88
C ASP A 72 -14.57 14.73 -5.45
N LEU A 73 -13.88 13.83 -4.75
CA LEU A 73 -13.51 13.99 -3.36
C LEU A 73 -12.68 15.27 -3.17
N LYS A 74 -11.93 15.69 -4.21
CA LYS A 74 -11.17 16.93 -4.19
C LYS A 74 -12.07 18.16 -4.14
N VAL A 75 -13.22 18.13 -4.82
CA VAL A 75 -14.21 19.22 -4.78
C VAL A 75 -14.90 19.26 -3.42
N LEU A 76 -15.36 18.09 -2.92
CA LEU A 76 -16.00 17.99 -1.61
C LEU A 76 -15.11 18.43 -0.46
N VAL A 77 -13.83 18.05 -0.47
CA VAL A 77 -12.86 18.47 0.55
C VAL A 77 -12.63 19.98 0.49
N LYS A 78 -12.48 20.55 -0.72
CA LYS A 78 -12.31 22.01 -0.89
C LYS A 78 -13.50 22.79 -0.36
N GLU A 79 -14.72 22.39 -0.70
CA GLU A 79 -15.94 23.04 -0.20
C GLU A 79 -16.03 22.98 1.32
N LYS A 80 -15.71 21.82 1.92
CA LYS A 80 -15.72 21.66 3.38
C LYS A 80 -14.63 22.48 4.07
N LEU A 81 -13.45 22.61 3.48
CA LEU A 81 -12.37 23.45 4.03
C LEU A 81 -12.76 24.93 4.00
N VAL A 82 -13.26 25.44 2.87
CA VAL A 82 -13.73 26.84 2.77
C VAL A 82 -14.87 27.13 3.75
N ALA A 83 -15.78 26.17 3.94
CA ALA A 83 -16.86 26.29 4.92
C ALA A 83 -16.37 26.25 6.38
N LEU A 84 -15.23 25.63 6.67
CA LEU A 84 -14.60 25.63 8.00
C LEU A 84 -13.79 26.90 8.24
N GLU A 85 -13.04 27.36 7.24
CA GLU A 85 -12.25 28.59 7.29
C GLU A 85 -13.15 29.82 7.49
N SER A 86 -14.28 29.89 6.79
CA SER A 86 -15.25 31.01 6.96
C SER A 86 -15.89 31.07 8.36
N ARG A 87 -15.81 29.98 9.13
CA ARG A 87 -16.29 29.92 10.52
C ARG A 87 -15.20 30.26 11.53
N ASN A 88 -13.94 30.30 11.11
CA ASN A 88 -12.83 30.63 11.99
C ASN A 88 -12.69 32.15 12.03
N SER A 89 -12.83 32.77 13.20
CA SER A 89 -12.59 34.20 13.37
C SER A 89 -11.35 34.42 14.22
N GLU A 90 -10.42 35.25 13.74
CA GLU A 90 -9.26 35.69 14.52
C GLU A 90 -9.69 36.34 15.84
N SER A 91 -10.88 36.95 15.85
CA SER A 91 -11.52 37.50 17.03
C SER A 91 -11.70 36.47 18.17
N GLU A 92 -11.93 35.18 17.87
CA GLU A 92 -11.98 34.13 18.90
C GLU A 92 -10.60 33.79 19.45
N LEU A 93 -9.58 33.78 18.60
CA LEU A 93 -8.19 33.55 18.98
C LEU A 93 -7.66 34.70 19.86
N LEU A 94 -7.96 35.95 19.48
CA LEU A 94 -7.58 37.15 20.21
C LEU A 94 -8.28 37.28 21.57
N ARG A 95 -9.45 36.68 21.75
CA ARG A 95 -10.16 36.61 23.05
C ARG A 95 -9.71 35.45 23.92
N ASN A 96 -8.93 34.51 23.39
CA ASN A 96 -8.50 33.34 24.14
C ASN A 96 -7.54 33.75 25.27
N GLU A 97 -7.89 33.45 26.52
CA GLU A 97 -7.11 33.86 27.70
C GLU A 97 -5.64 33.42 27.64
N LYS A 98 -5.36 32.21 27.12
CA LYS A 98 -3.98 31.71 27.00
C LYS A 98 -3.20 32.50 25.95
N PHE A 99 -3.86 32.88 24.86
CA PHE A 99 -3.27 33.66 23.79
C PHE A 99 -3.01 35.11 24.25
N VAL A 100 -3.96 35.72 24.94
CA VAL A 100 -3.80 37.05 25.56
C VAL A 100 -2.65 37.04 26.56
N HIS A 101 -2.62 36.08 27.48
CA HIS A 101 -1.56 35.95 28.47
C HIS A 101 -0.18 35.74 27.83
N PHE A 102 -0.10 34.94 26.76
CA PHE A 102 1.12 34.75 26.00
C PHE A 102 1.57 36.04 25.30
N LYS A 103 0.64 36.78 24.68
CA LYS A 103 0.93 38.08 24.04
C LYS A 103 1.43 39.10 25.06
N GLU A 104 0.85 39.14 26.26
CA GLU A 104 1.31 39.98 27.37
C GLU A 104 2.71 39.56 27.87
N GLN A 105 3.00 38.26 27.96
CA GLN A 105 4.33 37.76 28.31
C GLN A 105 5.38 38.21 27.30
N LEU A 106 5.07 38.13 26.00
CA LEU A 106 5.96 38.63 24.93
C LEU A 106 6.18 40.15 25.04
N GLN A 107 5.14 40.92 25.35
CA GLN A 107 5.26 42.37 25.56
C GLN A 107 6.14 42.71 26.76
N LYS A 108 6.00 41.97 27.87
CA LYS A 108 6.84 42.11 29.07
C LYS A 108 8.30 41.75 28.79
N MET A 109 8.55 40.69 28.02
CA MET A 109 9.89 40.34 27.56
C MET A 109 10.47 41.44 26.66
N LYS A 110 9.69 41.97 25.71
CA LYS A 110 10.12 43.07 24.82
C LYS A 110 10.56 44.32 25.59
N THR A 111 9.88 44.65 26.70
CA THR A 111 10.25 45.77 27.58
C THR A 111 11.49 45.47 28.43
N GLN A 112 11.72 44.21 28.81
CA GLN A 112 12.88 43.80 29.61
C GLN A 112 14.20 43.80 28.81
N PHE A 113 14.14 43.61 27.49
CA PHE A 113 15.31 43.59 26.60
C PHE A 113 15.57 44.92 25.86
N GLY A 114 14.88 46.01 26.21
CA GLY A 114 15.28 47.37 25.82
C GLY A 114 15.12 47.74 24.33
N LEU A 115 14.26 47.05 23.58
CA LEU A 115 13.92 47.48 22.22
C LEU A 115 12.97 48.69 22.27
N GLN A 116 13.53 49.89 22.11
CA GLN A 116 12.75 51.12 21.97
C GLN A 116 11.78 51.00 20.79
N SER A 117 10.52 51.34 21.04
CA SER A 117 9.45 51.44 20.05
C SER A 117 9.71 52.61 19.10
N VAL A 118 9.79 52.32 17.80
CA VAL A 118 9.48 53.35 16.78
C VAL A 118 7.95 53.42 16.68
N PRO A 119 7.33 54.60 16.81
CA PRO A 119 5.88 54.73 16.77
C PRO A 119 5.42 54.91 15.32
N ASP A 120 5.00 53.84 14.66
CA ASP A 120 3.91 53.93 13.68
C ASP A 120 3.33 52.54 13.37
N GLU A 121 2.03 52.38 13.54
CA GLU A 121 1.35 51.08 13.61
C GLU A 121 0.89 50.54 12.24
N ASN A 122 1.35 51.09 11.10
CA ASN A 122 0.74 50.73 9.81
C ASN A 122 1.64 50.47 8.58
N GLU A 123 2.98 50.52 8.67
CA GLU A 123 3.84 50.30 7.48
C GLU A 123 5.03 49.34 7.70
N ALA A 124 5.01 48.51 8.75
CA ALA A 124 6.12 47.60 9.08
C ALA A 124 5.82 46.10 8.89
N LEU A 125 4.78 45.73 8.14
CA LEU A 125 4.53 44.33 7.78
C LEU A 125 5.26 43.88 6.50
N GLU A 126 5.91 44.79 5.77
CA GLU A 126 6.65 44.46 4.54
C GLU A 126 8.18 44.37 4.73
N GLN A 127 8.71 44.47 5.96
CA GLN A 127 10.16 44.43 6.21
C GLN A 127 10.62 43.57 7.41
N LEU A 128 9.80 42.60 7.83
CA LEU A 128 10.19 41.64 8.88
C LEU A 128 10.57 40.26 8.32
N ASP A 129 11.39 40.24 7.26
CA ASP A 129 11.99 39.00 6.73
C ASP A 129 13.51 38.89 7.02
N GLU A 130 14.11 39.79 7.80
CA GLU A 130 15.57 39.83 7.98
C GLU A 130 16.07 39.95 9.43
N ASP A 131 15.44 39.36 10.45
CA ASP A 131 16.17 38.98 11.69
C ASP A 131 15.31 38.13 12.65
N ILE A 132 14.97 36.90 12.24
CA ILE A 132 14.71 35.83 13.21
C ILE A 132 16.08 35.30 13.65
N ALA A 133 16.48 35.60 14.90
CA ALA A 133 17.57 34.87 15.53
C ALA A 133 17.11 33.42 15.77
N VAL A 134 17.37 32.55 14.79
CA VAL A 134 17.19 31.11 14.88
C VAL A 134 18.07 30.60 16.02
N THR A 135 17.48 30.32 17.18
CA THR A 135 18.15 29.44 18.14
C THR A 135 18.08 28.05 17.55
N GLN A 136 19.16 27.64 16.89
CA GLN A 136 19.33 26.29 16.40
C GLN A 136 19.10 25.35 17.59
N SER A 137 18.01 24.58 17.57
CA SER A 137 17.89 23.44 18.46
C SER A 137 19.05 22.52 18.11
N GLN A 138 20.09 22.53 18.95
CA GLN A 138 21.29 21.73 18.72
C GLN A 138 20.86 20.27 18.76
N VAL A 139 20.71 19.66 17.59
CA VAL A 139 20.44 18.24 17.45
C VAL A 139 21.72 17.54 17.85
N ASN A 140 21.74 16.91 19.03
CA ASN A 140 22.94 16.23 19.51
C ASN A 140 23.22 15.00 18.64
N PHE A 141 24.24 15.07 17.78
CA PHE A 141 24.70 13.96 16.93
C PHE A 141 25.62 12.98 17.65
N ILE A 142 25.95 13.25 18.91
CA ILE A 142 26.85 12.43 19.72
C ILE A 142 26.16 11.15 20.17
N CYS A 143 26.78 10.01 19.84
CA CYS A 143 26.31 8.71 20.28
C CYS A 143 26.53 8.51 21.79
N PRO A 144 25.51 8.08 22.57
CA PRO A 144 25.66 7.78 23.99
C PRO A 144 26.66 6.65 24.33
N ILE A 145 27.05 5.83 23.35
CA ILE A 145 27.92 4.65 23.53
C ILE A 145 29.36 4.98 23.12
N THR A 146 29.55 5.56 21.93
CA THR A 146 30.89 5.87 21.40
C THR A 146 31.39 7.26 21.79
N GLN A 147 30.51 8.14 22.25
CA GLN A 147 30.80 9.55 22.55
C GLN A 147 31.37 10.33 21.35
N ALA A 148 31.11 9.83 20.13
CA ALA A 148 31.49 10.45 18.87
C ALA A 148 30.25 10.71 18.02
N ASP A 149 30.40 11.50 16.95
CA ASP A 149 29.34 11.73 15.99
C ASP A 149 28.87 10.42 15.36
N MET A 150 27.54 10.25 15.31
CA MET A 150 26.90 9.12 14.67
C MET A 150 27.11 9.17 13.15
N LYS A 151 27.47 8.03 12.55
CA LYS A 151 27.56 7.82 11.11
C LYS A 151 26.35 7.06 10.59
N LYS A 152 25.89 6.05 11.33
CA LYS A 152 24.70 5.25 11.02
C LYS A 152 23.75 5.27 12.23
N PRO A 153 22.92 6.32 12.35
CA PRO A 153 22.03 6.43 13.49
C PRO A 153 20.90 5.40 13.42
N VAL A 154 20.69 4.65 14.51
CA VAL A 154 19.55 3.75 14.72
C VAL A 154 18.79 4.14 15.97
N ARG A 155 17.47 4.20 15.87
CA ARG A 155 16.55 4.59 16.94
C ARG A 155 15.85 3.39 17.53
N ASN A 156 15.82 3.31 18.85
CA ASN A 156 15.04 2.29 19.55
C ASN A 156 13.56 2.71 19.58
N LYS A 157 12.67 1.89 18.99
CA LYS A 157 11.22 2.18 18.91
C LYS A 157 10.49 2.25 20.25
N THR A 158 11.05 1.63 21.30
CA THR A 158 10.44 1.56 22.64
C THR A 158 10.70 2.81 23.46
N CYS A 159 11.89 3.41 23.36
CA CYS A 159 12.27 4.57 24.18
C CYS A 159 12.68 5.82 23.37
N GLY A 160 12.71 5.74 22.04
CA GLY A 160 13.01 6.87 21.15
C GLY A 160 14.47 7.32 21.10
N HIS A 161 15.38 6.68 21.84
CA HIS A 161 16.79 7.05 21.87
C HIS A 161 17.56 6.50 20.66
N THR A 162 18.50 7.29 20.17
CA THR A 162 19.29 7.00 18.97
C THR A 162 20.76 6.71 19.33
N TYR A 163 21.36 5.79 18.59
CA TYR A 163 22.72 5.30 18.79
C TYR A 163 23.42 5.08 17.45
N GLU A 164 24.74 4.92 17.49
CA GLU A 164 25.50 4.36 16.37
C GLU A 164 25.18 2.87 16.23
N GLU A 165 24.81 2.44 15.02
CA GLU A 165 24.35 1.08 14.70
C GLU A 165 25.33 0.00 15.18
N GLU A 166 26.60 0.11 14.79
CA GLU A 166 27.60 -0.89 15.15
C GLU A 166 27.83 -0.98 16.65
N ALA A 167 27.76 0.16 17.34
CA ALA A 167 28.03 0.25 18.77
C ALA A 167 26.92 -0.44 19.59
N ILE A 168 25.65 -0.17 19.26
CA ILE A 168 24.54 -0.78 19.97
C ILE A 168 24.44 -2.29 19.67
N LEU A 169 24.72 -2.72 18.44
CA LEU A 169 24.72 -4.14 18.09
C LEU A 169 25.82 -4.93 18.81
N LYS A 170 27.04 -4.36 18.92
CA LYS A 170 28.14 -4.94 19.71
C LYS A 170 27.78 -5.03 21.19
N LEU A 171 27.14 -3.99 21.74
CA LEU A 171 26.70 -3.97 23.14
C LEU A 171 25.68 -5.08 23.43
N ILE A 172 24.66 -5.22 22.57
CA ILE A 172 23.64 -6.27 22.67
C ILE A 172 24.31 -7.65 22.61
N GLN A 173 25.16 -7.88 21.60
CA GLN A 173 25.85 -9.16 21.43
C GLN A 173 26.71 -9.54 22.64
N HIS A 174 27.43 -8.56 23.21
CA HIS A 174 28.28 -8.81 24.37
C HIS A 174 27.47 -9.13 25.64
N LYS A 175 26.27 -8.55 25.80
CA LYS A 175 25.36 -8.86 26.91
C LYS A 175 24.73 -10.24 26.75
N GLU A 176 24.29 -10.59 25.55
CA GLU A 176 23.75 -11.92 25.21
C GLU A 176 24.77 -13.03 25.50
N LYS A 177 26.05 -12.84 25.14
CA LYS A 177 27.14 -13.79 25.46
C LYS A 177 27.30 -14.02 26.96
N ARG A 178 26.96 -13.05 27.80
CA ARG A 178 26.99 -13.13 29.27
C ARG A 178 25.65 -13.56 29.87
N GLN A 179 24.69 -13.99 29.05
CA GLN A 179 23.32 -14.35 29.46
C GLN A 179 22.61 -13.21 30.21
N LYS A 180 22.86 -11.96 29.82
CA LYS A 180 22.23 -10.76 30.40
C LYS A 180 21.48 -9.98 29.33
N LYS A 181 20.42 -9.29 29.74
CA LYS A 181 19.70 -8.34 28.90
C LYS A 181 20.52 -7.06 28.71
N ALA A 182 20.42 -6.46 27.52
CA ALA A 182 21.04 -5.17 27.26
C ALA A 182 20.09 -4.04 27.69
N CYS A 183 20.53 -3.15 28.56
CA CYS A 183 19.76 -1.97 28.93
C CYS A 183 20.05 -0.82 27.95
N CYS A 184 19.11 0.11 27.85
CA CYS A 184 19.28 1.37 27.15
C CYS A 184 20.51 2.13 27.68
N PRO A 185 21.48 2.50 26.82
CA PRO A 185 22.67 3.25 27.23
C PRO A 185 22.40 4.69 27.66
N LYS A 186 21.24 5.26 27.33
CA LYS A 186 20.90 6.63 27.76
C LYS A 186 20.65 6.63 29.26
N VAL A 187 21.43 7.44 29.98
CA VAL A 187 21.31 7.63 31.43
C VAL A 187 19.87 8.02 31.79
N GLY A 188 19.31 7.37 32.81
CA GLY A 188 17.95 7.62 33.30
C GLY A 188 16.82 6.97 32.48
N CYS A 189 17.13 6.21 31.44
CA CYS A 189 16.12 5.50 30.68
C CYS A 189 15.70 4.18 31.35
N ASN A 190 14.39 3.94 31.43
CA ASN A 190 13.81 2.74 32.05
C ASN A 190 13.74 1.51 31.12
N ASN A 191 14.25 1.60 29.89
CA ASN A 191 14.23 0.48 28.96
C ASN A 191 15.39 -0.49 29.27
N LEU A 192 15.08 -1.61 29.93
CA LEU A 192 16.07 -2.60 30.43
C LEU A 192 16.29 -3.81 29.50
N ASP A 193 15.54 -3.91 28.40
CA ASP A 193 15.56 -5.07 27.49
C ASP A 193 15.58 -4.64 26.02
N VAL A 194 16.70 -4.03 25.62
CA VAL A 194 16.96 -3.59 24.25
C VAL A 194 17.33 -4.78 23.38
N LYS A 195 16.54 -5.04 22.33
CA LYS A 195 16.79 -6.11 21.36
C LYS A 195 17.13 -5.54 19.98
N ARG A 196 17.77 -6.35 19.14
CA ARG A 196 18.07 -5.99 17.74
C ARG A 196 16.80 -5.64 16.96
N SER A 197 15.69 -6.32 17.24
CA SER A 197 14.37 -6.09 16.63
C SER A 197 13.73 -4.74 16.99
N ASP A 198 14.25 -4.05 18.01
CA ASP A 198 13.70 -2.77 18.47
C ASP A 198 14.41 -1.58 17.81
N LEU A 199 15.53 -1.84 17.13
CA LEU A 199 16.35 -0.84 16.47
C LEU A 199 15.86 -0.66 15.03
N VAL A 200 15.58 0.59 14.66
CA VAL A 200 15.16 0.98 13.33
C VAL A 200 16.08 2.10 12.83
N PRO A 201 16.51 2.11 11.56
CA PRO A 201 17.29 3.21 11.00
C PRO A 201 16.61 4.58 11.21
N ASP A 202 17.39 5.58 11.65
CA ASP A 202 16.91 6.94 11.84
C ASP A 202 17.24 7.81 10.62
N GLU A 203 16.46 7.64 9.55
CA GLU A 203 16.65 8.34 8.28
C GLU A 203 16.47 9.87 8.39
N ALA A 204 15.77 10.34 9.43
CA ALA A 204 15.64 11.78 9.69
C ALA A 204 16.95 12.32 10.27
N LEU A 205 17.49 11.66 11.31
CA LEU A 205 18.75 12.08 11.91
C LEU A 205 19.93 11.91 10.95
N LYS A 206 19.94 10.84 10.15
CA LYS A 206 20.96 10.62 9.12
C LYS A 206 21.01 11.77 8.12
N ARG A 207 19.85 12.19 7.58
CA ARG A 207 19.76 13.35 6.68
C ARG A 207 20.22 14.64 7.35
N ALA A 208 19.92 14.83 8.64
CA ALA A 208 20.40 15.99 9.39
C ALA A 208 21.93 16.00 9.52
N ILE A 209 22.55 14.85 9.85
CA ILE A 209 24.01 14.70 9.92
C ILE A 209 24.66 14.98 8.55
N GLU A 210 24.12 14.41 7.47
CA GLU A 210 24.63 14.62 6.12
C GLU A 210 24.50 16.09 5.67
N SER A 211 23.44 16.78 6.09
CA SER A 211 23.24 18.20 5.77
C SER A 211 24.22 19.14 6.48
N GLN A 212 24.75 18.77 7.65
CA GLN A 212 25.77 19.57 8.36
C GLN A 212 27.19 19.37 7.83
N ASN A 213 27.46 18.21 7.21
CA ASN A 213 28.77 17.87 6.66
C ASN A 213 28.96 18.33 5.19
N LYS A 214 27.98 19.04 4.63
CA LYS A 214 27.99 19.56 3.26
C LYS A 214 28.38 21.03 3.25
#